data_AF-A0A6A6GW89-F1
#
_entry.id   AF-A0A6A6GW89-F1
#
_cell.length_a   1.000
_cell.length_b   1.000
_cell.length_c   1.000
_cell.angle_alpha   90.00
_cell.angle_beta   90.00
_cell.angle_gamma   90.00
#
_symmetry.space_group_name_H-M   'P 1'
#
loop_
_entity.id
_entity.type
_entity.pdbx_description
1 polymer ?
#
loop_
_entity_poly.entity_id
_entity_poly.type
_entity_poly.pdbx_seq_one_letter_code
_entity_poly.pdbx_strand_id
1 'polypeptide(L)'
;MTTRYTDEEWTLIVRDAEARVNVPRQRFPYPGISRREFARLFDHTLLKPEASPKQIDQHCSEARQWGFSTVTVRAFYARRAIANLRGSAIRVASVVGFHARDEEQDLFKSLKEAHRAYAAGACEISLLLSSPLLHTQHYDAIYAVLAVLRSLCPRPVVLKLVLDTATLREADVVAACVLARASRFDMVEASGVAFDGREAVQASEYDIRLVKGCAVAAEEEELDWRGLDERKRRLGPGCEMGGGGSGGGHQRSDSGESHGSSSTSEQDEVGDGGYGLGGNDDWGLGQAFIHRVRHASQRASLQYRQKASSRTRPTDVKASGAIRNLGDAVRCLEAGATRLGTSSAVAIMKEAQERVDRVGDVDTWVKRGLERDMGWRNSRMTRYGANTPVDTREPALARRSSAGWYTDF
;
A
#
# COMPACT_ATOMS: atom_id res chain seq x y z
N MET A 1 7.89 -27.69 -9.44
CA MET A 1 8.52 -26.37 -9.28
C MET A 1 7.44 -25.32 -9.12
N THR A 2 7.52 -24.58 -8.01
CA THR A 2 6.49 -23.77 -7.34
C THR A 2 6.82 -22.29 -7.52
N THR A 3 5.82 -21.45 -7.85
CA THR A 3 5.93 -19.99 -8.16
C THR A 3 6.84 -19.64 -9.37
N ARG A 4 6.68 -18.44 -9.95
CA ARG A 4 7.44 -18.00 -11.14
C ARG A 4 8.84 -17.47 -10.79
N TYR A 5 8.95 -16.88 -9.61
CA TYR A 5 10.16 -16.30 -9.05
C TYR A 5 10.33 -16.83 -7.64
N THR A 6 11.55 -17.25 -7.28
CA THR A 6 11.91 -17.63 -5.92
C THR A 6 12.10 -16.39 -5.04
N ASP A 7 12.24 -16.58 -3.74
CA ASP A 7 12.54 -15.47 -2.81
C ASP A 7 13.85 -14.76 -3.21
N GLU A 8 14.89 -15.50 -3.59
CA GLU A 8 16.18 -14.92 -4.01
C GLU A 8 16.03 -14.06 -5.28
N GLU A 9 15.23 -14.52 -6.24
CA GLU A 9 14.97 -13.76 -7.46
C GLU A 9 14.18 -12.48 -7.17
N TRP A 10 13.19 -12.56 -6.28
CA TRP A 10 12.49 -11.37 -5.80
C TRP A 10 13.43 -10.40 -5.08
N THR A 11 14.33 -10.89 -4.24
CA THR A 11 15.31 -10.04 -3.54
C THR A 11 16.19 -9.27 -4.52
N LEU A 12 16.63 -9.88 -5.63
CA LEU A 12 17.36 -9.16 -6.68
C LEU A 12 16.51 -8.07 -7.35
N ILE A 13 15.25 -8.38 -7.66
CA ILE A 13 14.32 -7.42 -8.27
C ILE A 13 14.07 -6.23 -7.31
N VAL A 14 13.88 -6.51 -6.02
CA VAL A 14 13.64 -5.50 -4.98
C VAL A 14 14.88 -4.61 -4.82
N ARG A 15 16.08 -5.18 -4.75
CA ARG A 15 17.33 -4.39 -4.62
C ARG A 15 17.57 -3.45 -5.80
N ASP A 16 17.33 -3.92 -7.04
CA ASP A 16 17.44 -3.05 -8.22
C ASP A 16 16.32 -2.00 -8.25
N ALA A 17 15.16 -2.25 -7.64
CA ALA A 17 14.13 -1.22 -7.47
C ALA A 17 14.56 -0.18 -6.42
N GLU A 18 15.06 -0.63 -5.27
CA GLU A 18 15.58 0.22 -4.19
C GLU A 18 16.64 1.19 -4.68
N ALA A 19 17.58 0.73 -5.53
CA ALA A 19 18.61 1.57 -6.14
C ALA A 19 18.08 2.70 -7.05
N ARG A 20 16.81 2.62 -7.47
CA ARG A 20 16.16 3.58 -8.39
C ARG A 20 15.13 4.47 -7.71
N VAL A 21 14.62 4.05 -6.54
CA VAL A 21 13.60 4.82 -5.83
C VAL A 21 14.22 6.11 -5.32
N ASN A 22 13.65 7.23 -5.74
CA ASN A 22 13.94 8.54 -5.19
C ASN A 22 12.75 9.05 -4.38
N VAL A 23 12.98 9.42 -3.12
CA VAL A 23 11.94 9.96 -2.23
C VAL A 23 11.69 11.43 -2.61
N PRO A 24 10.51 11.78 -3.19
CA PRO A 24 10.29 13.13 -3.68
C PRO A 24 10.21 14.13 -2.52
N ARG A 25 10.97 15.22 -2.61
CA ARG A 25 10.97 16.32 -1.61
C ARG A 25 9.97 17.43 -1.93
N GLN A 26 9.57 17.53 -3.20
CA GLN A 26 8.61 18.54 -3.64
C GLN A 26 7.22 18.28 -3.06
N ARG A 27 6.45 19.34 -2.85
CA ARG A 27 5.04 19.20 -2.51
C ARG A 27 4.26 18.80 -3.74
N PHE A 28 3.38 17.80 -3.59
CA PHE A 28 2.47 17.41 -4.64
C PHE A 28 1.27 18.34 -4.66
N PRO A 29 0.84 18.81 -5.85
CA PRO A 29 -0.43 19.49 -5.94
C PRO A 29 -1.52 18.50 -5.59
N TYR A 30 -2.38 18.89 -4.66
CA TYR A 30 -3.67 18.26 -4.47
C TYR A 30 -4.73 19.19 -5.01
N PRO A 31 -5.89 18.67 -5.42
CA PRO A 31 -6.79 19.49 -6.19
C PRO A 31 -7.29 20.66 -5.33
N GLY A 32 -7.35 21.86 -5.90
CA GLY A 32 -7.98 23.04 -5.29
C GLY A 32 -9.47 22.94 -5.55
N ILE A 33 -10.15 22.12 -4.76
CA ILE A 33 -11.41 21.53 -5.21
C ILE A 33 -12.57 21.80 -4.26
N SER A 34 -13.75 21.90 -4.87
CA SER A 34 -15.03 22.08 -4.21
C SER A 34 -15.22 21.12 -3.03
N ARG A 35 -16.10 21.45 -2.09
CA ARG A 35 -16.48 20.58 -0.96
C ARG A 35 -16.69 19.13 -1.39
N ARG A 36 -17.36 18.91 -2.53
CA ARG A 36 -17.70 17.58 -3.06
C ARG A 36 -16.47 16.78 -3.45
N GLU A 37 -15.55 17.41 -4.15
CA GLU A 37 -14.33 16.78 -4.63
C GLU A 37 -13.37 16.52 -3.46
N PHE A 38 -13.27 17.45 -2.51
CA PHE A 38 -12.48 17.23 -1.29
C PHE A 38 -13.02 16.04 -0.48
N ALA A 39 -14.35 15.92 -0.33
CA ALA A 39 -14.97 14.76 0.31
C ALA A 39 -14.62 13.43 -0.38
N ARG A 40 -14.47 13.42 -1.71
CA ARG A 40 -14.09 12.21 -2.47
C ARG A 40 -12.67 11.73 -2.21
N LEU A 41 -11.83 12.53 -1.54
CA LEU A 41 -10.51 12.08 -1.09
C LEU A 41 -10.59 11.18 0.15
N PHE A 42 -11.74 11.11 0.84
CA PHE A 42 -11.86 10.38 2.10
C PHE A 42 -12.48 9.00 1.94
N ASP A 43 -11.81 8.03 2.55
CA ASP A 43 -12.34 6.74 2.98
C ASP A 43 -12.79 6.87 4.44
N HIS A 44 -14.09 7.05 4.67
CA HIS A 44 -14.64 7.18 6.02
C HIS A 44 -14.57 5.83 6.71
N THR A 45 -13.74 5.71 7.74
CA THR A 45 -13.25 4.40 8.21
C THR A 45 -13.73 4.07 9.62
N LEU A 46 -14.29 2.87 9.81
CA LEU A 46 -14.65 2.32 11.13
C LEU A 46 -14.24 0.84 11.21
N LEU A 47 -13.15 0.58 11.94
CA LEU A 47 -12.50 -0.73 12.02
C LEU A 47 -12.32 -1.27 13.45
N LYS A 48 -12.87 -0.56 14.45
CA LYS A 48 -12.82 -1.00 15.85
C LYS A 48 -13.52 -2.37 16.00
N PRO A 49 -12.92 -3.35 16.69
CA PRO A 49 -13.55 -4.66 16.90
C PRO A 49 -14.92 -4.56 17.57
N GLU A 50 -15.11 -3.57 18.44
CA GLU A 50 -16.32 -3.37 19.26
C GLU A 50 -17.38 -2.52 18.53
N ALA A 51 -17.15 -2.16 17.26
CA ALA A 51 -18.09 -1.34 16.50
C ALA A 51 -19.45 -2.04 16.39
N SER A 52 -20.49 -1.44 16.95
CA SER A 52 -21.84 -1.98 16.90
C SER A 52 -22.47 -1.82 15.51
N PRO A 53 -23.46 -2.66 15.15
CA PRO A 53 -24.17 -2.49 13.89
C PRO A 53 -24.84 -1.11 13.72
N LYS A 54 -25.29 -0.49 14.82
CA LYS A 54 -25.85 0.87 14.83
C LYS A 54 -24.80 1.93 14.50
N GLN A 55 -23.57 1.77 15.00
CA GLN A 55 -22.46 2.67 14.64
C GLN A 55 -22.13 2.55 13.15
N ILE A 56 -22.19 1.34 12.57
CA ILE A 56 -22.01 1.14 11.12
C ILE A 56 -23.10 1.86 10.31
N ASP A 57 -24.36 1.82 10.76
CA ASP A 57 -25.46 2.54 10.10
C ASP A 57 -25.25 4.05 10.13
N GLN A 58 -24.90 4.58 11.30
CA GLN A 58 -24.60 5.99 11.50
C GLN A 58 -23.44 6.43 10.60
N HIS A 59 -22.38 5.62 10.55
CA HIS A 59 -21.21 5.86 9.71
C HIS A 59 -21.56 5.89 8.21
N CYS A 60 -22.51 5.05 7.77
CA CYS A 60 -23.05 5.10 6.41
C CYS A 60 -23.88 6.37 6.14
N SER A 61 -24.68 6.81 7.13
CA SER A 61 -25.48 8.04 7.04
C SER A 61 -24.59 9.27 6.88
N GLU A 62 -23.52 9.36 7.69
CA GLU A 62 -22.52 10.43 7.58
C GLU A 62 -21.86 10.45 6.21
N ALA A 63 -21.47 9.29 5.68
CA ALA A 63 -20.85 9.23 4.37
C ALA A 63 -21.80 9.70 3.25
N ARG A 64 -23.10 9.39 3.34
CA ARG A 64 -24.12 9.92 2.42
C ARG A 64 -24.24 11.44 2.53
N GLN A 65 -24.28 11.97 3.76
CA GLN A 65 -24.42 13.41 4.00
C GLN A 65 -23.24 14.21 3.45
N TRP A 66 -22.02 13.72 3.63
CA TRP A 66 -20.80 14.43 3.25
C TRP A 66 -20.29 14.09 1.84
N GLY A 67 -20.78 13.00 1.23
CA GLY A 67 -20.38 12.62 -0.13
C GLY A 67 -18.98 12.01 -0.19
N PHE A 68 -18.57 11.24 0.82
CA PHE A 68 -17.26 10.58 0.86
C PHE A 68 -17.09 9.56 -0.27
N SER A 69 -15.85 9.20 -0.59
CA SER A 69 -15.62 8.18 -1.63
C SER A 69 -16.10 6.81 -1.18
N THR A 70 -15.65 6.38 0.00
CA THR A 70 -16.00 5.07 0.54
C THR A 70 -16.38 5.12 2.00
N VAL A 71 -17.16 4.12 2.42
CA VAL A 71 -17.19 3.63 3.79
C VAL A 71 -16.29 2.42 3.88
N THR A 72 -15.30 2.46 4.78
CA THR A 72 -14.35 1.37 5.03
C THR A 72 -14.70 0.63 6.32
N VAL A 73 -14.99 -0.67 6.22
CA VAL A 73 -15.40 -1.53 7.35
C VAL A 73 -14.66 -2.86 7.34
N ARG A 74 -14.80 -3.66 8.41
CA ARG A 74 -14.34 -5.07 8.42
C ARG A 74 -15.25 -5.95 7.56
N ALA A 75 -14.72 -7.06 7.05
CA ALA A 75 -15.43 -7.97 6.14
C ALA A 75 -16.81 -8.44 6.64
N PHE A 76 -16.96 -8.66 7.95
CA PHE A 76 -18.24 -9.03 8.56
C PHE A 76 -19.35 -7.98 8.37
N TYR A 77 -19.01 -6.68 8.35
CA TYR A 77 -19.96 -5.59 8.19
C TYR A 77 -20.20 -5.17 6.74
N ALA A 78 -19.46 -5.72 5.77
CA ALA A 78 -19.55 -5.33 4.35
C ALA A 78 -21.00 -5.41 3.82
N ARG A 79 -21.70 -6.54 4.04
CA ARG A 79 -23.09 -6.73 3.58
C ARG A 79 -24.04 -5.67 4.17
N ARG A 80 -23.86 -5.30 5.44
CA ARG A 80 -24.68 -4.28 6.11
C ARG A 80 -24.42 -2.89 5.53
N ALA A 81 -23.15 -2.51 5.39
CA ALA A 81 -22.77 -1.23 4.80
C ALA A 81 -23.31 -1.09 3.37
N ILE A 82 -23.24 -2.16 2.57
CA ILE A 82 -23.77 -2.17 1.20
C ILE A 82 -25.29 -1.98 1.21
N ALA A 83 -26.02 -2.68 2.07
CA ALA A 83 -27.46 -2.50 2.20
C ALA A 83 -27.82 -1.04 2.58
N ASN A 84 -27.10 -0.46 3.55
CA ASN A 84 -27.30 0.92 4.00
C ASN A 84 -26.94 1.97 2.96
N LEU A 85 -26.05 1.66 2.01
CA LEU A 85 -25.56 2.58 0.98
C LEU A 85 -26.20 2.36 -0.40
N ARG A 86 -27.19 1.44 -0.51
CA ARG A 86 -27.96 1.23 -1.74
C ARG A 86 -28.56 2.53 -2.27
N GLY A 87 -28.40 2.76 -3.58
CA GLY A 87 -28.87 3.97 -4.26
C GLY A 87 -28.03 5.23 -3.98
N SER A 88 -26.93 5.13 -3.22
CA SER A 88 -25.95 6.21 -3.10
C SER A 88 -24.79 6.02 -4.06
N ALA A 89 -24.03 7.10 -4.29
CA ALA A 89 -22.74 7.03 -4.98
C ALA A 89 -21.58 6.58 -4.07
N ILE A 90 -21.84 6.35 -2.78
CA ILE A 90 -20.82 5.97 -1.79
C ILE A 90 -20.47 4.51 -1.98
N ARG A 91 -19.19 4.24 -2.18
CA ARG A 91 -18.65 2.89 -2.36
C ARG A 91 -18.37 2.22 -1.02
N VAL A 92 -18.30 0.89 -1.00
CA VAL A 92 -17.90 0.13 0.19
C VAL A 92 -16.54 -0.49 -0.03
N ALA A 93 -15.63 -0.16 0.89
CA ALA A 93 -14.32 -0.77 1.01
C ALA A 93 -14.31 -1.72 2.22
N SER A 94 -13.61 -2.84 2.09
CA SER A 94 -13.45 -3.78 3.20
C SER A 94 -11.98 -4.06 3.48
N VAL A 95 -11.59 -3.97 4.75
CA VAL A 95 -10.25 -4.38 5.20
C VAL A 95 -10.28 -5.85 5.62
N VAL A 96 -9.23 -6.58 5.25
CA VAL A 96 -9.03 -8.02 5.50
C VAL A 96 -7.62 -8.29 5.98
N GLY A 97 -7.42 -9.44 6.60
CA GLY A 97 -6.10 -9.87 7.09
C GLY A 97 -5.66 -9.14 8.36
N PHE A 98 -6.60 -8.84 9.26
CA PHE A 98 -6.24 -8.32 10.58
C PHE A 98 -5.42 -9.36 11.37
N HIS A 99 -4.28 -8.93 11.88
CA HIS A 99 -3.36 -9.69 12.74
C HIS A 99 -2.76 -8.75 13.80
N ALA A 100 -2.19 -9.28 14.88
CA ALA A 100 -1.35 -8.49 15.77
C ALA A 100 -0.03 -8.12 15.07
N ARG A 101 0.63 -7.01 15.46
CA ARG A 101 1.86 -6.53 14.78
C ARG A 101 2.98 -7.58 14.70
N ASP A 102 3.10 -8.39 15.74
CA ASP A 102 4.21 -9.33 15.94
C ASP A 102 3.82 -10.79 15.65
N GLU A 103 2.62 -11.02 15.10
CA GLU A 103 2.12 -12.37 14.77
C GLU A 103 2.33 -12.73 13.31
N GLU A 104 2.58 -14.01 13.05
CA GLU A 104 2.55 -14.55 11.70
C GLU A 104 1.15 -14.41 11.10
N GLN A 105 1.08 -13.93 9.86
CA GLN A 105 -0.20 -13.70 9.20
C GLN A 105 -0.68 -14.94 8.48
N ASP A 106 -1.89 -15.39 8.84
CA ASP A 106 -2.62 -16.37 8.04
C ASP A 106 -3.16 -15.72 6.75
N LEU A 107 -2.34 -15.81 5.69
CA LEU A 107 -2.70 -15.31 4.36
C LEU A 107 -3.90 -16.05 3.76
N PHE A 108 -4.15 -17.31 4.15
CA PHE A 108 -5.30 -18.07 3.67
C PHE A 108 -6.61 -17.56 4.30
N LYS A 109 -6.61 -17.27 5.59
CA LYS A 109 -7.72 -16.56 6.26
C LYS A 109 -8.01 -15.23 5.56
N SER A 110 -6.97 -14.49 5.19
CA SER A 110 -7.10 -13.21 4.48
C SER A 110 -7.82 -13.37 3.13
N LEU A 111 -7.54 -14.44 2.37
CA LEU A 111 -8.27 -14.76 1.12
C LEU A 111 -9.75 -15.10 1.35
N LYS A 112 -10.07 -15.84 2.41
CA LYS A 112 -11.48 -16.16 2.77
C LYS A 112 -12.26 -14.90 3.14
N GLU A 113 -11.65 -14.00 3.93
CA GLU A 113 -12.24 -12.72 4.28
C GLU A 113 -12.48 -11.84 3.06
N ALA A 114 -11.52 -11.79 2.13
CA ALA A 114 -11.66 -11.07 0.88
C ALA A 114 -12.79 -11.61 0.01
N HIS A 115 -12.90 -12.94 -0.13
CA HIS A 115 -14.00 -13.56 -0.86
C HIS A 115 -15.35 -13.17 -0.25
N ARG A 116 -15.46 -13.22 1.08
CA ARG A 116 -16.69 -12.84 1.78
C ARG A 116 -17.08 -11.40 1.54
N ALA A 117 -16.12 -10.47 1.61
CA ALA A 117 -16.37 -9.05 1.36
C ALA A 117 -16.74 -8.77 -0.10
N TYR A 118 -16.04 -9.40 -1.05
CA TYR A 118 -16.33 -9.29 -2.48
C TYR A 118 -17.72 -9.86 -2.81
N ALA A 119 -18.06 -11.05 -2.31
CA ALA A 119 -19.37 -11.68 -2.50
C ALA A 119 -20.51 -10.88 -1.85
N ALA A 120 -20.23 -10.08 -0.82
CA ALA A 120 -21.20 -9.15 -0.25
C ALA A 120 -21.47 -7.94 -1.18
N GLY A 121 -20.55 -7.65 -2.11
CA GLY A 121 -20.59 -6.54 -3.06
C GLY A 121 -19.60 -5.41 -2.78
N ALA A 122 -18.59 -5.63 -1.93
CA ALA A 122 -17.57 -4.62 -1.69
C ALA A 122 -16.80 -4.36 -2.99
N CYS A 123 -16.70 -3.09 -3.39
CA CYS A 123 -16.04 -2.69 -4.62
C CYS A 123 -14.56 -2.31 -4.41
N GLU A 124 -14.10 -2.32 -3.16
CA GLU A 124 -12.68 -2.17 -2.83
C GLU A 124 -12.30 -3.14 -1.70
N ILE A 125 -11.13 -3.78 -1.81
CA ILE A 125 -10.58 -4.68 -0.79
C ILE A 125 -9.19 -4.19 -0.40
N SER A 126 -8.97 -3.99 0.89
CA SER A 126 -7.70 -3.58 1.48
C SER A 126 -7.10 -4.75 2.26
N LEU A 127 -5.98 -5.30 1.80
CA LEU A 127 -5.26 -6.34 2.54
C LEU A 127 -4.22 -5.67 3.43
N LEU A 128 -4.30 -5.88 4.75
CA LEU A 128 -3.22 -5.58 5.68
C LEU A 128 -2.13 -6.63 5.53
N LEU A 129 -0.90 -6.21 5.27
CA LEU A 129 0.25 -7.12 5.15
C LEU A 129 1.10 -7.04 6.42
N SER A 130 1.49 -8.19 6.95
CA SER A 130 2.29 -8.24 8.17
C SER A 130 3.76 -7.94 7.94
N SER A 131 4.34 -7.21 8.90
CA SER A 131 5.75 -6.85 8.91
C SER A 131 6.69 -8.06 9.03
N PRO A 132 6.38 -9.10 9.85
CA PRO A 132 7.19 -10.32 9.89
C PRO A 132 7.40 -10.96 8.52
N LEU A 133 6.36 -11.05 7.67
CA LEU A 133 6.47 -11.64 6.34
C LEU A 133 7.43 -10.86 5.41
N LEU A 134 7.43 -9.54 5.52
CA LEU A 134 8.34 -8.68 4.76
C LEU A 134 9.77 -8.74 5.31
N HIS A 135 9.92 -8.71 6.63
CA HIS A 135 11.22 -8.76 7.30
C HIS A 135 12.01 -10.03 6.96
N THR A 136 11.32 -11.17 6.90
CA THR A 136 11.91 -12.47 6.56
C THR A 136 11.97 -12.76 5.05
N GLN A 137 11.57 -11.80 4.21
CA GLN A 137 11.68 -11.86 2.75
C GLN A 137 10.95 -13.05 2.10
N HIS A 138 9.81 -13.47 2.65
CA HIS A 138 8.94 -14.49 2.04
C HIS A 138 8.14 -13.94 0.85
N TYR A 139 8.85 -13.36 -0.12
CA TYR A 139 8.29 -12.61 -1.24
C TYR A 139 7.48 -13.49 -2.19
N ASP A 140 7.86 -14.75 -2.38
CA ASP A 140 7.14 -15.70 -3.24
C ASP A 140 5.72 -15.98 -2.73
N ALA A 141 5.58 -16.15 -1.41
CA ALA A 141 4.34 -16.44 -0.72
C ALA A 141 3.43 -15.20 -0.70
N ILE A 142 4.01 -14.03 -0.39
CA ILE A 142 3.32 -12.75 -0.48
C ILE A 142 2.80 -12.57 -1.91
N TYR A 143 3.67 -12.64 -2.91
CA TYR A 143 3.29 -12.45 -4.31
C TYR A 143 2.18 -13.43 -4.75
N ALA A 144 2.30 -14.71 -4.39
CA ALA A 144 1.31 -15.72 -4.75
C ALA A 144 -0.09 -15.36 -4.22
N VAL A 145 -0.17 -14.87 -2.99
CA VAL A 145 -1.43 -14.46 -2.36
C VAL A 145 -1.98 -13.19 -2.99
N LEU A 146 -1.14 -12.18 -3.24
CA LEU A 146 -1.56 -10.95 -3.92
C LEU A 146 -2.11 -11.24 -5.33
N ALA A 147 -1.45 -12.12 -6.09
CA ALA A 147 -1.91 -12.54 -7.42
C ALA A 147 -3.26 -13.28 -7.36
N VAL A 148 -3.45 -14.14 -6.36
CA VAL A 148 -4.73 -14.84 -6.13
C VAL A 148 -5.82 -13.84 -5.75
N LEU A 149 -5.52 -12.85 -4.92
CA LEU A 149 -6.47 -11.81 -4.53
C LEU A 149 -6.96 -11.02 -5.75
N ARG A 150 -6.06 -10.62 -6.66
CA ARG A 150 -6.45 -9.99 -7.93
C ARG A 150 -7.35 -10.88 -8.78
N SER A 151 -7.11 -12.18 -8.75
CA SER A 151 -7.88 -13.16 -9.52
C SER A 151 -9.28 -13.37 -8.94
N LEU A 152 -9.37 -13.40 -7.62
CA LEU A 152 -10.61 -13.50 -6.85
C LEU A 152 -11.46 -12.24 -6.97
N CYS A 153 -10.80 -11.08 -6.99
CA CYS A 153 -11.40 -9.75 -7.05
C CYS A 153 -10.95 -9.05 -8.36
N PRO A 154 -11.45 -9.49 -9.52
CA PRO A 154 -11.07 -8.90 -10.80
C PRO A 154 -11.56 -7.44 -10.90
N ARG A 155 -10.98 -6.70 -11.83
CA ARG A 155 -11.48 -5.35 -12.15
C ARG A 155 -12.97 -5.41 -12.50
N PRO A 156 -13.79 -4.42 -12.10
CA PRO A 156 -13.39 -3.09 -11.60
C PRO A 156 -13.12 -2.98 -10.08
N VAL A 157 -13.04 -4.09 -9.34
CA VAL A 157 -12.71 -4.03 -7.90
C VAL A 157 -11.32 -3.44 -7.67
N VAL A 158 -11.24 -2.44 -6.79
CA VAL A 158 -9.99 -1.79 -6.39
C VAL A 158 -9.31 -2.63 -5.31
N LEU A 159 -8.05 -3.00 -5.49
CA LEU A 159 -7.24 -3.62 -4.43
C LEU A 159 -6.24 -2.64 -3.86
N LYS A 160 -6.16 -2.60 -2.52
CA LYS A 160 -5.21 -1.79 -1.77
C LYS A 160 -4.33 -2.69 -0.91
N LEU A 161 -3.01 -2.47 -0.92
CA LEU A 161 -2.09 -3.12 -0.01
C LEU A 161 -1.78 -2.17 1.13
N VAL A 162 -2.15 -2.52 2.36
CA VAL A 162 -1.97 -1.70 3.55
C VAL A 162 -0.69 -2.11 4.26
N LEU A 163 0.19 -1.13 4.50
CA LEU A 163 1.49 -1.30 5.14
C LEU A 163 1.50 -0.55 6.46
N ASP A 164 1.91 -1.23 7.54
CA ASP A 164 2.16 -0.62 8.83
C ASP A 164 3.58 -0.03 8.85
N THR A 165 3.75 1.12 8.21
CA THR A 165 5.07 1.71 7.92
C THR A 165 5.85 2.05 9.19
N ALA A 166 5.18 2.24 10.32
CA ALA A 166 5.82 2.44 11.62
C ALA A 166 6.65 1.23 12.11
N THR A 167 6.46 0.05 11.50
CA THR A 167 7.19 -1.18 11.84
C THR A 167 8.09 -1.69 10.74
N LEU A 168 8.05 -1.09 9.55
CA LEU A 168 8.74 -1.55 8.36
C LEU A 168 10.03 -0.76 8.15
N ARG A 169 11.04 -1.41 7.58
CA ARG A 169 12.22 -0.72 7.02
C ARG A 169 11.88 -0.18 5.65
N GLU A 170 12.66 0.79 5.17
CA GLU A 170 12.47 1.34 3.81
C GLU A 170 12.51 0.26 2.73
N ALA A 171 13.46 -0.68 2.83
CA ALA A 171 13.56 -1.82 1.93
C ALA A 171 12.29 -2.70 1.91
N ASP A 172 11.61 -2.85 3.04
CA ASP A 172 10.36 -3.62 3.13
C ASP A 172 9.19 -2.88 2.47
N VAL A 173 9.15 -1.54 2.61
CA VAL A 173 8.17 -0.69 1.93
C VAL A 173 8.37 -0.77 0.41
N VAL A 174 9.62 -0.67 -0.05
CA VAL A 174 9.97 -0.83 -1.48
C VAL A 174 9.56 -2.22 -1.97
N ALA A 175 9.89 -3.29 -1.23
CA ALA A 175 9.53 -4.66 -1.58
C ALA A 175 8.01 -4.82 -1.73
N ALA A 176 7.24 -4.33 -0.76
CA ALA A 176 5.79 -4.39 -0.80
C ALA A 176 5.21 -3.62 -2.00
N CYS A 177 5.76 -2.44 -2.33
CA CYS A 177 5.34 -1.67 -3.51
C CYS A 177 5.61 -2.43 -4.81
N VAL A 178 6.78 -3.07 -4.95
CA VAL A 178 7.14 -3.91 -6.10
C VAL A 178 6.18 -5.09 -6.25
N LEU A 179 5.91 -5.80 -5.15
CA LEU A 179 5.02 -6.97 -5.14
C LEU A 179 3.56 -6.59 -5.43
N ALA A 180 3.07 -5.48 -4.85
CA ALA A 180 1.75 -4.91 -5.14
C ALA A 180 1.61 -4.58 -6.62
N ARG A 181 2.63 -3.94 -7.20
CA ARG A 181 2.63 -3.54 -8.60
C ARG A 181 2.69 -4.72 -9.56
N ALA A 182 3.50 -5.74 -9.26
CA ALA A 182 3.58 -6.98 -10.03
C ALA A 182 2.25 -7.76 -10.00
N SER A 183 1.59 -7.79 -8.85
CA SER A 183 0.27 -8.42 -8.66
C SER A 183 -0.92 -7.54 -9.09
N ARG A 184 -0.65 -6.34 -9.61
CA ARG A 184 -1.64 -5.39 -10.14
C ARG A 184 -2.66 -4.94 -9.10
N PHE A 185 -2.17 -4.63 -7.90
CA PHE A 185 -2.89 -3.80 -6.95
C PHE A 185 -3.02 -2.38 -7.51
N ASP A 186 -4.11 -1.72 -7.14
CA ASP A 186 -4.42 -0.38 -7.66
C ASP A 186 -3.85 0.72 -6.75
N MET A 187 -3.59 0.41 -5.47
CA MET A 187 -3.13 1.38 -4.49
C MET A 187 -2.29 0.74 -3.40
N VAL A 188 -1.32 1.50 -2.86
CA VAL A 188 -0.60 1.15 -1.63
C VAL A 188 -0.99 2.18 -0.57
N GLU A 189 -1.34 1.68 0.61
CA GLU A 189 -1.77 2.47 1.76
C GLU A 189 -0.65 2.49 2.81
N ALA A 190 -0.03 3.66 2.98
CA ALA A 190 0.88 3.94 4.09
C ALA A 190 0.05 4.23 5.35
N SER A 191 0.22 3.39 6.37
CA SER A 191 -0.52 3.46 7.63
C SER A 191 0.42 3.36 8.82
N GLY A 192 0.20 4.14 9.88
CA GLY A 192 0.83 3.94 11.19
C GLY A 192 -0.10 3.25 12.21
N VAL A 193 -1.21 2.67 11.76
CA VAL A 193 -2.24 2.09 12.64
C VAL A 193 -1.79 0.77 13.22
N ALA A 194 -1.90 0.66 14.55
CA ALA A 194 -1.86 -0.63 15.21
C ALA A 194 -3.26 -1.25 15.09
N PHE A 195 -3.43 -2.19 14.19
CA PHE A 195 -4.71 -2.87 13.99
C PHE A 195 -5.04 -3.89 15.11
N ASP A 196 -4.23 -3.89 16.17
CA ASP A 196 -4.22 -4.76 17.35
C ASP A 196 -4.70 -4.06 18.64
N GLY A 197 -5.18 -2.82 18.55
CA GLY A 197 -5.67 -2.05 19.70
C GLY A 197 -4.64 -1.15 20.37
N ARG A 198 -3.37 -1.16 19.94
CA ARG A 198 -2.42 -0.11 20.33
C ARG A 198 -2.76 1.22 19.64
N GLU A 199 -2.26 2.33 20.14
CA GLU A 199 -2.62 3.64 19.60
C GLU A 199 -2.11 3.79 18.14
N ALA A 200 -3.00 4.25 17.25
CA ALA A 200 -2.61 4.54 15.88
C ALA A 200 -1.67 5.74 15.85
N VAL A 201 -0.48 5.55 15.28
CA VAL A 201 0.44 6.64 14.95
C VAL A 201 0.12 7.12 13.52
N GLN A 202 0.38 8.40 13.25
CA GLN A 202 0.20 8.92 11.89
C GLN A 202 1.32 8.34 11.02
N ALA A 203 0.98 7.85 9.82
CA ALA A 203 2.01 7.54 8.82
C ALA A 203 2.88 8.80 8.63
N SER A 204 4.21 8.64 8.71
CA SER A 204 5.07 9.81 8.63
C SER A 204 4.97 10.43 7.24
N GLU A 205 5.22 11.73 7.13
CA GLU A 205 5.29 12.39 5.82
C GLU A 205 6.31 11.70 4.91
N TYR A 206 7.41 11.23 5.51
CA TYR A 206 8.45 10.49 4.83
C TYR A 206 7.93 9.17 4.24
N ASP A 207 7.16 8.38 5.00
CA ASP A 207 6.63 7.09 4.52
C ASP A 207 5.69 7.28 3.32
N ILE A 208 4.83 8.31 3.37
CA ILE A 208 3.93 8.65 2.26
C ILE A 208 4.76 9.01 1.01
N ARG A 209 5.82 9.82 1.20
CA ARG A 209 6.74 10.20 0.12
C ARG A 209 7.52 8.99 -0.42
N LEU A 210 7.93 8.06 0.43
CA LEU A 210 8.63 6.84 0.01
C LEU A 210 7.73 5.95 -0.86
N VAL A 211 6.49 5.71 -0.42
CA VAL A 211 5.48 4.98 -1.21
C VAL A 211 5.20 5.73 -2.53
N LYS A 212 5.13 7.07 -2.50
CA LYS A 212 4.98 7.87 -3.72
C LYS A 212 6.19 7.77 -4.66
N GLY A 213 7.40 7.76 -4.11
CA GLY A 213 8.64 7.54 -4.88
C GLY A 213 8.64 6.18 -5.56
N CYS A 214 8.23 5.12 -4.85
CA CYS A 214 8.05 3.79 -5.43
C CYS A 214 7.02 3.77 -6.55
N ALA A 215 5.88 4.45 -6.37
CA ALA A 215 4.83 4.54 -7.39
C ALA A 215 5.32 5.26 -8.66
N VAL A 216 6.07 6.36 -8.52
CA VAL A 216 6.61 7.13 -9.66
C VAL A 216 7.73 6.37 -10.39
N ALA A 217 8.67 5.77 -9.66
CA ALA A 217 9.74 4.97 -10.26
C ALA A 217 9.19 3.78 -11.08
N ALA A 218 8.03 3.25 -10.67
CA ALA A 218 7.32 2.20 -11.39
C ALA A 218 6.53 2.67 -12.64
N GLU A 219 6.39 3.98 -12.86
CA GLU A 219 5.80 4.54 -14.10
C GLU A 219 6.83 4.62 -15.23
N GLU A 220 8.10 4.82 -14.88
CA GLU A 220 9.21 4.97 -15.83
C GLU A 220 9.64 3.63 -16.46
N GLU A 221 9.29 2.51 -15.83
CA GLU A 221 9.63 1.17 -16.28
C GLU A 221 8.36 0.30 -16.30
N GLU A 222 8.03 -0.33 -17.44
CA GLU A 222 6.95 -1.33 -17.47
C GLU A 222 7.36 -2.54 -16.62
N LEU A 223 7.03 -2.52 -15.33
CA LEU A 223 7.05 -3.68 -14.43
C LEU A 223 5.88 -4.61 -14.78
N ASP A 224 5.79 -4.99 -16.05
CA ASP A 224 5.01 -6.12 -16.50
C ASP A 224 5.88 -7.38 -16.46
N TRP A 225 5.32 -8.53 -16.86
CA TRP A 225 6.07 -9.78 -16.81
C TRP A 225 7.29 -9.82 -17.72
N ARG A 226 7.28 -9.09 -18.84
CA ARG A 226 8.40 -9.03 -19.78
C ARG A 226 9.53 -8.21 -19.19
N GLY A 227 9.21 -7.08 -18.55
CA GLY A 227 10.18 -6.29 -17.80
C GLY A 227 10.83 -7.09 -16.67
N LEU A 228 10.05 -7.88 -15.91
CA LEU A 228 10.58 -8.76 -14.86
C LEU A 228 11.43 -9.91 -15.42
N ASP A 229 11.04 -10.53 -16.55
CA ASP A 229 11.84 -11.58 -17.21
C ASP A 229 13.15 -11.02 -17.81
N GLU A 230 13.12 -9.83 -18.40
CA GLU A 230 14.30 -9.12 -18.89
C GLU A 230 15.24 -8.76 -17.74
N ARG A 231 14.67 -8.28 -16.63
CA ARG A 231 15.41 -7.98 -15.41
C ARG A 231 16.04 -9.23 -14.82
N LYS A 232 15.31 -10.35 -14.76
CA LYS A 232 15.84 -11.67 -14.39
C LYS A 232 16.98 -12.10 -15.32
N ARG A 233 16.85 -11.93 -16.63
CA ARG A 233 17.94 -12.22 -17.59
C ARG A 233 19.16 -11.32 -17.37
N ARG A 234 18.96 -10.05 -17.06
CA ARG A 234 20.03 -9.08 -16.75
C ARG A 234 20.75 -9.38 -15.43
N LEU A 235 19.99 -9.81 -14.42
CA LEU A 235 20.48 -10.06 -13.05
C LEU A 235 20.84 -11.53 -12.79
N GLY A 236 20.73 -12.40 -13.80
CA GLY A 236 21.05 -13.82 -13.71
C GLY A 236 22.54 -14.10 -13.42
N PRO A 237 22.92 -15.36 -13.17
CA PRO A 237 24.14 -15.74 -12.44
C PRO A 237 25.49 -15.49 -13.16
N GLY A 238 25.55 -14.64 -14.19
CA GLY A 238 26.75 -14.37 -15.00
C GLY A 238 27.38 -12.99 -14.82
N CYS A 239 26.90 -12.13 -13.90
CA CYS A 239 27.54 -10.83 -13.67
C CYS A 239 28.69 -10.96 -12.66
N GLU A 240 29.76 -11.65 -13.07
CA GLU A 240 31.05 -11.52 -12.39
C GLU A 240 31.62 -10.12 -12.67
N MET A 241 31.78 -9.36 -11.58
CA MET A 241 32.62 -8.17 -11.57
C MET A 241 34.07 -8.59 -11.79
N GLY A 242 34.56 -8.48 -13.04
CA GLY A 242 35.99 -8.33 -13.37
C GLY A 242 36.86 -9.59 -13.32
N GLY A 243 37.30 -10.04 -14.50
CA GLY A 243 38.42 -10.98 -14.66
C GLY A 243 38.50 -11.51 -16.09
N GLY A 244 39.50 -11.08 -16.86
CA GLY A 244 39.67 -11.47 -18.26
C GLY A 244 40.05 -12.95 -18.44
N GLY A 245 39.69 -13.54 -19.58
CA GLY A 245 40.19 -14.85 -19.98
C GLY A 245 39.35 -15.61 -21.01
N SER A 246 39.69 -15.42 -22.28
CA SER A 246 39.71 -16.41 -23.38
C SER A 246 38.80 -17.66 -23.37
N GLY A 247 37.91 -17.73 -24.36
CA GLY A 247 37.94 -18.74 -25.44
C GLY A 247 37.51 -20.19 -25.15
N GLY A 248 36.52 -20.67 -25.92
CA GLY A 248 36.33 -22.11 -26.17
C GLY A 248 34.87 -22.50 -26.43
N GLY A 249 34.49 -22.63 -27.70
CA GLY A 249 33.24 -23.29 -28.09
C GLY A 249 33.35 -24.82 -28.02
N HIS A 250 32.21 -25.51 -27.92
CA HIS A 250 31.89 -26.86 -28.45
C HIS A 250 30.41 -27.13 -28.16
N GLN A 251 29.56 -27.21 -29.19
CA GLN A 251 28.99 -28.42 -29.80
C GLN A 251 27.78 -29.01 -29.08
N ARG A 252 26.67 -29.05 -29.84
CA ARG A 252 25.42 -29.75 -29.56
C ARG A 252 25.61 -31.25 -29.74
N SER A 253 24.96 -32.05 -28.91
CA SER A 253 24.66 -33.45 -29.20
C SER A 253 23.21 -33.73 -28.85
N ASP A 254 22.45 -34.08 -29.88
CA ASP A 254 21.14 -34.73 -29.80
C ASP A 254 21.27 -36.13 -29.21
N SER A 255 20.30 -36.52 -28.39
CA SER A 255 19.90 -37.93 -28.24
C SER A 255 18.42 -37.95 -27.87
N GLY A 256 17.60 -38.39 -28.82
CA GLY A 256 16.18 -38.62 -28.60
C GLY A 256 15.93 -39.90 -27.82
N GLU A 257 14.79 -39.94 -27.15
CA GLU A 257 14.15 -41.19 -26.76
C GLU A 257 12.63 -41.02 -26.81
N SER A 258 12.00 -42.04 -27.36
CA SER A 258 10.62 -42.14 -27.79
C SER A 258 9.82 -43.09 -26.89
N HIS A 259 8.50 -42.94 -26.99
CA HIS A 259 7.41 -43.86 -26.62
C HIS A 259 6.73 -43.70 -25.26
N GLY A 260 5.40 -43.68 -25.33
CA GLY A 260 4.51 -43.84 -24.19
C GLY A 260 3.14 -43.20 -24.36
N SER A 261 2.46 -43.44 -25.47
CA SER A 261 1.06 -43.07 -25.69
C SER A 261 0.13 -44.02 -24.93
N SER A 262 -0.68 -43.49 -23.99
CA SER A 262 -1.89 -44.13 -23.51
C SER A 262 -3.02 -43.11 -23.45
N SER A 263 -4.00 -43.33 -24.32
CA SER A 263 -5.28 -42.64 -24.40
C SER A 263 -6.27 -43.30 -23.44
N THR A 264 -6.88 -42.52 -22.55
CA THR A 264 -8.19 -42.85 -21.97
C THR A 264 -9.04 -41.58 -21.96
N SER A 265 -10.06 -41.63 -22.82
CA SER A 265 -11.23 -40.76 -22.84
C SER A 265 -12.11 -41.05 -21.64
N GLU A 266 -12.55 -40.03 -20.92
CA GLU A 266 -13.75 -40.11 -20.08
C GLU A 266 -14.48 -38.76 -20.13
N GLN A 267 -15.81 -38.91 -20.17
CA GLN A 267 -16.78 -37.99 -20.73
C GLN A 267 -17.30 -37.00 -19.69
N ASP A 268 -17.75 -35.86 -20.19
CA ASP A 268 -18.52 -34.86 -19.47
C ASP A 268 -19.85 -35.43 -18.97
N GLU A 269 -20.13 -35.34 -17.67
CA GLU A 269 -21.49 -35.37 -17.14
C GLU A 269 -21.76 -34.15 -16.27
N VAL A 270 -22.80 -33.42 -16.69
CA VAL A 270 -23.41 -32.27 -16.04
C VAL A 270 -24.39 -32.81 -14.99
N GLY A 271 -24.18 -32.47 -13.72
CA GLY A 271 -25.08 -32.81 -12.62
C GLY A 271 -25.34 -31.61 -11.71
N ASP A 272 -26.53 -31.05 -11.83
CA ASP A 272 -27.15 -30.06 -10.93
C ASP A 272 -27.51 -30.71 -9.58
N GLY A 273 -27.39 -29.97 -8.47
CA GLY A 273 -27.87 -30.47 -7.17
C GLY A 273 -27.28 -29.82 -5.92
N GLY A 274 -28.05 -28.90 -5.32
CA GLY A 274 -28.44 -29.02 -3.91
C GLY A 274 -27.51 -28.46 -2.83
N TYR A 275 -27.88 -27.30 -2.31
CA TYR A 275 -27.38 -26.73 -1.06
C TYR A 275 -27.72 -27.62 0.16
N GLY A 276 -26.72 -28.01 0.94
CA GLY A 276 -26.88 -28.63 2.25
C GLY A 276 -25.96 -27.95 3.28
N LEU A 277 -26.55 -27.19 4.20
CA LEU A 277 -25.89 -26.68 5.41
C LEU A 277 -26.00 -27.75 6.50
N GLY A 278 -24.88 -28.27 6.97
CA GLY A 278 -24.80 -29.18 8.12
C GLY A 278 -23.34 -29.38 8.52
N GLY A 279 -23.03 -29.06 9.78
CA GLY A 279 -21.66 -28.96 10.28
C GLY A 279 -20.96 -30.30 10.48
N ASN A 280 -19.64 -30.26 10.33
CA ASN A 280 -18.69 -30.87 11.25
C ASN A 280 -17.32 -30.22 10.98
N ASP A 281 -16.77 -29.61 12.02
CA ASP A 281 -15.44 -29.02 12.04
C ASP A 281 -14.40 -30.15 12.00
N ASP A 282 -13.97 -30.51 10.79
CA ASP A 282 -12.80 -31.36 10.56
C ASP A 282 -11.76 -30.58 9.76
N TRP A 283 -10.68 -30.19 10.44
CA TRP A 283 -9.65 -29.26 9.98
C TRP A 283 -8.62 -29.94 9.06
N GLY A 284 -9.10 -30.44 7.92
CA GLY A 284 -8.31 -31.15 6.92
C GLY A 284 -8.38 -30.56 5.51
N LEU A 285 -8.19 -29.26 5.32
CA LEU A 285 -8.03 -28.68 3.96
C LEU A 285 -6.54 -28.61 3.59
N GLY A 286 -5.96 -29.79 3.35
CA GLY A 286 -4.54 -30.03 3.09
C GLY A 286 -3.99 -29.44 1.78
N GLN A 287 -2.71 -29.76 1.53
CA GLN A 287 -1.87 -29.39 0.38
C GLN A 287 -2.58 -29.24 -0.98
N ALA A 288 -3.68 -29.96 -1.22
CA ALA A 288 -4.54 -29.82 -2.39
C ALA A 288 -5.16 -28.43 -2.57
N PHE A 289 -5.53 -27.72 -1.50
CA PHE A 289 -6.04 -26.34 -1.63
C PHE A 289 -4.90 -25.35 -1.94
N ILE A 290 -3.75 -25.47 -1.28
CA ILE A 290 -2.54 -24.69 -1.61
C ILE A 290 -2.11 -24.96 -3.05
N HIS A 291 -2.15 -26.21 -3.50
CA HIS A 291 -1.92 -26.60 -4.89
C HIS A 291 -2.97 -25.96 -5.81
N ARG A 292 -4.25 -25.96 -5.46
CA ARG A 292 -5.31 -25.27 -6.23
C ARG A 292 -5.14 -23.75 -6.24
N VAL A 293 -4.70 -23.12 -5.16
CA VAL A 293 -4.38 -21.69 -5.09
C VAL A 293 -3.14 -21.38 -5.92
N ARG A 294 -2.11 -22.24 -5.90
CA ARG A 294 -0.92 -22.14 -6.76
C ARG A 294 -1.29 -22.30 -8.24
N HIS A 295 -2.11 -23.29 -8.57
CA HIS A 295 -2.59 -23.52 -9.94
C HIS A 295 -3.56 -22.41 -10.39
N ALA A 296 -4.41 -21.90 -9.50
CA ALA A 296 -5.29 -20.77 -9.75
C ALA A 296 -4.49 -19.48 -9.89
N SER A 297 -3.43 -19.27 -9.09
CA SER A 297 -2.48 -18.15 -9.23
C SER A 297 -1.80 -18.21 -10.59
N GLN A 298 -1.32 -19.37 -11.03
CA GLN A 298 -0.72 -19.57 -12.35
C GLN A 298 -1.74 -19.36 -13.48
N ARG A 299 -2.92 -19.99 -13.40
CA ARG A 299 -3.99 -19.90 -14.41
C ARG A 299 -4.59 -18.50 -14.47
N ALA A 300 -4.77 -17.83 -13.35
CA ALA A 300 -5.28 -16.48 -13.34
C ALA A 300 -4.22 -15.45 -13.71
N SER A 301 -2.95 -15.69 -13.37
CA SER A 301 -1.82 -14.96 -13.97
C SER A 301 -1.76 -15.19 -15.49
N LEU A 302 -2.11 -16.37 -16.02
CA LEU A 302 -2.23 -16.68 -17.48
C LEU A 302 -3.45 -16.03 -18.14
N GLN A 303 -4.62 -16.09 -17.51
CA GLN A 303 -5.86 -15.57 -18.06
C GLN A 303 -5.90 -14.04 -18.00
N TYR A 304 -5.41 -13.45 -16.91
CA TYR A 304 -5.22 -12.01 -16.80
C TYR A 304 -4.18 -11.52 -17.82
N ARG A 305 -3.12 -12.32 -18.08
CA ARG A 305 -2.11 -12.07 -19.14
C ARG A 305 -2.72 -11.90 -20.54
N GLN A 306 -3.73 -12.69 -20.89
CA GLN A 306 -4.31 -12.68 -22.24
C GLN A 306 -5.33 -11.56 -22.45
N LYS A 307 -5.97 -11.07 -21.37
CA LYS A 307 -7.06 -10.09 -21.44
C LYS A 307 -6.68 -8.67 -21.00
N ALA A 308 -5.55 -8.48 -20.32
CA ALA A 308 -5.15 -7.19 -19.82
C ALA A 308 -4.30 -6.40 -20.80
N SER A 309 -4.58 -5.10 -20.92
CA SER A 309 -3.68 -4.12 -21.55
C SER A 309 -2.26 -4.24 -20.97
N SER A 310 -1.24 -4.15 -21.83
CA SER A 310 0.19 -4.19 -21.45
C SER A 310 0.51 -3.13 -20.38
N ARG A 311 0.09 -1.89 -20.66
CA ARG A 311 -0.74 -0.99 -19.85
C ARG A 311 -0.90 -1.19 -18.35
N THR A 312 0.14 -1.19 -17.53
CA THR A 312 -0.04 -1.17 -16.07
C THR A 312 -0.31 0.28 -15.62
N ARG A 313 -1.37 0.52 -14.83
CA ARG A 313 -1.66 1.86 -14.30
C ARG A 313 -0.71 2.17 -13.14
N PRO A 314 -0.36 3.45 -12.93
CA PRO A 314 0.32 3.87 -11.72
C PRO A 314 -0.44 3.39 -10.48
N THR A 315 0.30 2.95 -9.48
CA THR A 315 -0.28 2.60 -8.18
C THR A 315 -0.60 3.89 -7.43
N ASP A 316 -1.87 4.10 -7.07
CA ASP A 316 -2.28 5.22 -6.23
C ASP A 316 -1.67 5.11 -4.82
N VAL A 317 -1.58 6.24 -4.12
CA VAL A 317 -1.06 6.30 -2.74
C VAL A 317 -2.18 6.69 -1.79
N LYS A 318 -2.44 5.89 -0.78
CA LYS A 318 -3.33 6.26 0.32
C LYS A 318 -2.53 6.50 1.60
N ALA A 319 -2.89 7.53 2.34
CA ALA A 319 -2.40 7.75 3.69
C ALA A 319 -3.51 7.44 4.70
N SER A 320 -3.19 6.74 5.78
CA SER A 320 -4.11 6.52 6.89
C SER A 320 -3.40 6.45 8.24
N GLY A 321 -4.20 6.42 9.31
CA GLY A 321 -3.73 6.48 10.69
C GLY A 321 -3.60 7.91 11.20
N ALA A 322 -4.29 8.20 12.31
CA ALA A 322 -4.17 9.44 13.08
C ALA A 322 -4.32 10.79 12.32
N ILE A 323 -4.89 10.81 11.11
CA ILE A 323 -5.30 12.04 10.41
C ILE A 323 -6.55 12.59 11.09
N ARG A 324 -6.40 13.58 11.98
CA ARG A 324 -7.47 14.03 12.89
C ARG A 324 -8.03 15.41 12.53
N ASN A 325 -7.24 16.27 11.90
CA ASN A 325 -7.63 17.63 11.53
C ASN A 325 -7.28 17.95 10.07
N LEU A 326 -7.74 19.10 9.57
CA LEU A 326 -7.50 19.53 8.19
C LEU A 326 -6.02 19.72 7.86
N GLY A 327 -5.23 20.20 8.81
CA GLY A 327 -3.79 20.35 8.64
C GLY A 327 -3.10 19.02 8.39
N ASP A 328 -3.45 17.96 9.13
CA ASP A 328 -2.93 16.61 8.91
C ASP A 328 -3.29 16.11 7.51
N ALA A 329 -4.56 16.29 7.10
CA ALA A 329 -5.04 15.87 5.79
C ALA A 329 -4.27 16.56 4.66
N VAL A 330 -4.08 17.88 4.74
CA VAL A 330 -3.31 18.66 3.77
C VAL A 330 -1.86 18.17 3.70
N ARG A 331 -1.18 17.95 4.84
CA ARG A 331 0.20 17.44 4.85
C ARG A 331 0.32 16.09 4.14
N CYS A 332 -0.61 15.16 4.38
CA CYS A 332 -0.62 13.87 3.69
C CYS A 332 -0.81 14.01 2.17
N LEU A 333 -1.68 14.93 1.74
CA LEU A 333 -1.91 15.20 0.32
C LEU A 333 -0.67 15.85 -0.34
N GLU A 334 -0.05 16.85 0.32
CA GLU A 334 1.19 17.48 -0.12
C GLU A 334 2.38 16.51 -0.18
N ALA A 335 2.36 15.45 0.63
CA ALA A 335 3.34 14.37 0.60
C ALA A 335 3.14 13.40 -0.58
N GLY A 336 2.00 13.46 -1.26
CA GLY A 336 1.71 12.68 -2.46
C GLY A 336 0.57 11.66 -2.33
N ALA A 337 -0.16 11.65 -1.20
CA ALA A 337 -1.36 10.82 -1.08
C ALA A 337 -2.47 11.32 -2.03
N THR A 338 -3.13 10.39 -2.71
CA THR A 338 -4.31 10.64 -3.56
C THR A 338 -5.61 10.19 -2.90
N ARG A 339 -5.53 9.53 -1.73
CA ARG A 339 -6.66 9.15 -0.87
C ARG A 339 -6.27 9.19 0.60
N LEU A 340 -7.23 9.47 1.48
CA LEU A 340 -7.04 9.53 2.93
C LEU A 340 -8.00 8.58 3.64
N GLY A 341 -7.49 7.70 4.50
CA GLY A 341 -8.30 6.85 5.38
C GLY A 341 -8.35 7.40 6.80
N THR A 342 -9.54 7.77 7.28
CA THR A 342 -9.70 8.28 8.65
C THR A 342 -11.13 8.11 9.17
N SER A 343 -11.28 7.96 10.49
CA SER A 343 -12.56 8.04 11.19
C SER A 343 -12.99 9.48 11.47
N SER A 344 -12.08 10.45 11.35
CA SER A 344 -12.32 11.87 11.63
C SER A 344 -12.74 12.67 10.39
N ALA A 345 -13.12 12.01 9.29
CA ALA A 345 -13.42 12.65 8.01
C ALA A 345 -14.50 13.75 8.16
N VAL A 346 -15.54 13.49 8.95
CA VAL A 346 -16.60 14.48 9.22
C VAL A 346 -16.06 15.72 9.92
N ALA A 347 -15.17 15.57 10.91
CA ALA A 347 -14.59 16.70 11.63
C ALA A 347 -13.69 17.53 10.72
N ILE A 348 -12.88 16.87 9.90
CA ILE A 348 -12.01 17.51 8.90
C ILE A 348 -12.82 18.31 7.88
N MET A 349 -13.94 17.75 7.41
CA MET A 349 -14.82 18.46 6.46
C MET A 349 -15.49 19.68 7.09
N LYS A 350 -15.88 19.62 8.36
CA LYS A 350 -16.43 20.78 9.09
C LYS A 350 -15.39 21.88 9.23
N GLU A 351 -14.18 21.53 9.66
CA GLU A 351 -13.07 22.49 9.77
C GLU A 351 -12.76 23.14 8.41
N ALA A 352 -12.76 22.36 7.33
CA ALA A 352 -12.57 22.87 5.97
C ALA A 352 -13.69 23.87 5.58
N GLN A 353 -14.95 23.53 5.86
CA GLN A 353 -16.08 24.41 5.57
C GLN A 353 -16.00 25.72 6.36
N GLU A 354 -15.69 25.66 7.66
CA GLU A 354 -15.53 26.86 8.50
C GLU A 354 -14.40 27.78 8.02
N ARG A 355 -13.32 27.23 7.46
CA ARG A 355 -12.25 28.04 6.86
C ARG A 355 -12.72 28.71 5.56
N VAL A 356 -13.44 27.99 4.70
CA VAL A 356 -14.01 28.55 3.47
C VAL A 356 -15.00 29.68 3.78
N ASP A 357 -15.92 29.45 4.72
CA ASP A 357 -16.95 30.41 5.11
C ASP A 357 -16.37 31.70 5.70
N ARG A 358 -15.22 31.61 6.40
CA ARG A 358 -14.51 32.75 6.99
C ARG A 358 -13.77 33.60 5.95
N VAL A 359 -13.27 32.98 4.89
CA VAL A 359 -12.45 33.65 3.85
C VAL A 359 -13.33 34.18 2.70
N GLY A 360 -14.56 33.66 2.55
CA GLY A 360 -15.63 34.27 1.75
C GLY A 360 -15.51 34.11 0.23
N ASP A 361 -14.41 33.55 -0.28
CA ASP A 361 -14.22 33.31 -1.71
C ASP A 361 -13.34 32.08 -1.95
N VAL A 362 -13.91 31.06 -2.58
CA VAL A 362 -13.25 29.79 -2.93
C VAL A 362 -12.09 30.05 -3.90
N ASP A 363 -12.21 31.04 -4.79
CA ASP A 363 -11.13 31.42 -5.71
C ASP A 363 -9.96 32.10 -4.97
N THR A 364 -10.26 32.84 -3.90
CA THR A 364 -9.26 33.43 -3.01
C THR A 364 -8.57 32.37 -2.16
N TRP A 365 -9.22 31.26 -1.78
CA TRP A 365 -8.54 30.13 -1.11
C TRP A 365 -7.65 29.33 -2.07
N VAL A 366 -8.09 29.05 -3.29
CA VAL A 366 -7.25 28.38 -4.30
C VAL A 366 -6.05 29.26 -4.68
N LYS A 367 -6.23 30.58 -4.83
CA LYS A 367 -5.12 31.51 -5.12
C LYS A 367 -4.24 31.83 -3.91
N ARG A 368 -4.76 31.90 -2.68
CA ARG A 368 -3.97 32.24 -1.46
C ARG A 368 -3.46 31.04 -0.68
N GLY A 369 -4.05 29.85 -0.82
CA GLY A 369 -3.49 28.60 -0.32
C GLY A 369 -2.15 28.25 -0.99
N LEU A 370 -1.96 28.75 -2.22
CA LEU A 370 -0.69 28.71 -2.94
C LEU A 370 0.36 29.73 -2.46
N GLU A 371 -0.01 30.76 -1.69
CA GLU A 371 0.91 31.87 -1.35
C GLU A 371 1.03 32.24 0.14
N ARG A 372 0.10 31.91 1.04
CA ARG A 372 0.05 32.59 2.37
C ARG A 372 -0.20 31.79 3.64
N ASP A 373 -0.46 30.48 3.62
CA ASP A 373 -0.41 29.69 4.87
C ASP A 373 1.04 29.30 5.25
N MET A 374 2.01 30.09 4.78
CA MET A 374 3.36 30.23 5.33
C MET A 374 3.35 31.11 6.58
N GLY A 375 3.15 30.48 7.73
CA GLY A 375 3.44 31.02 9.06
C GLY A 375 4.92 30.93 9.46
N TRP A 376 5.88 30.96 8.52
CA TRP A 376 7.29 31.12 8.83
C TRP A 376 7.82 32.44 8.28
N ARG A 377 7.63 33.51 9.06
CA ARG A 377 8.53 34.67 9.01
C ARG A 377 9.84 34.28 9.71
N ASN A 378 10.86 34.12 8.87
CA ASN A 378 12.26 34.40 9.15
C ASN A 378 12.64 34.54 10.64
N SER A 379 13.17 33.47 11.22
CA SER A 379 13.90 33.55 12.49
C SER A 379 15.33 33.09 12.25
N ARG A 380 16.18 34.09 12.01
CA ARG A 380 17.66 34.06 11.99
C ARG A 380 18.34 33.25 10.88
N MET A 381 18.31 33.81 9.68
CA MET A 381 19.48 33.82 8.81
C MET A 381 20.16 35.19 9.00
N THR A 382 21.06 35.29 9.98
CA THR A 382 22.01 36.40 10.06
C THR A 382 22.88 36.35 8.82
N ARG A 383 22.82 37.44 8.04
CA ARG A 383 23.70 37.71 6.91
C ARG A 383 25.16 37.65 7.38
N TYR A 384 25.94 36.73 6.84
CA TYR A 384 27.34 37.05 6.53
C TYR A 384 27.37 37.52 5.09
N GLY A 385 27.24 38.83 4.92
CA GLY A 385 27.60 39.51 3.69
C GLY A 385 29.10 39.79 3.73
N ALA A 386 29.80 39.38 2.68
CA ALA A 386 31.16 39.83 2.43
C ALA A 386 31.16 41.35 2.17
N ASN A 387 31.85 42.11 3.03
CA ASN A 387 32.90 43.06 2.63
C ASN A 387 33.60 43.62 3.88
N THR A 388 34.93 43.50 3.85
CA THR A 388 36.02 43.98 4.71
C THR A 388 35.94 45.48 5.04
N PRO A 389 36.62 46.01 6.10
CA PRO A 389 38.05 45.81 6.38
C PRO A 389 38.49 45.55 7.83
N VAL A 390 39.72 45.05 7.88
CA VAL A 390 40.62 44.79 9.02
C VAL A 390 40.66 45.96 9.99
N ASP A 391 40.51 45.68 11.30
CA ASP A 391 41.27 46.39 12.33
C ASP A 391 41.63 45.45 13.47
N THR A 392 42.92 45.46 13.76
CA THR A 392 43.68 44.74 14.77
C THR A 392 43.35 45.23 16.17
N ARG A 393 43.10 44.31 17.12
CA ARG A 393 43.53 44.37 18.55
C ARG A 393 42.89 43.25 19.38
N GLU A 394 43.71 42.32 19.85
CA GLU A 394 43.48 41.63 21.13
C GLU A 394 43.45 42.69 22.26
N PRO A 395 42.73 42.45 23.38
CA PRO A 395 43.40 41.83 24.53
C PRO A 395 42.54 40.97 25.49
N ALA A 396 43.24 39.98 26.06
CA ALA A 396 43.35 39.65 27.49
C ALA A 396 42.16 39.08 28.30
N LEU A 397 42.36 37.80 28.68
CA LEU A 397 42.48 37.30 30.06
C LEU A 397 41.63 37.95 31.17
N ALA A 398 40.76 37.14 31.80
CA ALA A 398 40.60 37.15 33.26
C ALA A 398 40.15 35.78 33.80
N ARG A 399 40.95 35.29 34.75
CA ARG A 399 40.82 34.07 35.56
C ARG A 399 39.72 34.22 36.62
N ARG A 400 39.16 33.07 37.07
CA ARG A 400 39.03 32.58 38.48
C ARG A 400 37.78 31.68 38.61
N SER A 401 37.96 30.37 38.88
CA SER A 401 37.96 29.69 40.21
C SER A 401 36.58 29.72 40.88
N SER A 402 36.01 28.68 41.50
CA SER A 402 36.48 27.39 42.04
C SER A 402 35.28 26.71 42.72
N ALA A 403 35.35 25.37 42.86
CA ALA A 403 34.62 24.51 43.82
C ALA A 403 33.10 24.37 43.61
N GLY A 404 32.46 23.21 43.77
CA GLY A 404 32.88 21.88 44.21
C GLY A 404 31.67 21.15 44.83
N TRP A 405 31.64 19.82 44.63
CA TRP A 405 31.12 18.77 45.55
C TRP A 405 29.68 18.22 45.47
N TYR A 406 29.66 16.86 45.45
CA TYR A 406 28.70 15.83 45.94
C TYR A 406 27.31 15.73 45.27
N THR A 407 27.02 14.68 44.47
CA THR A 407 26.57 13.29 44.76
C THR A 407 25.33 13.19 45.66
N ASP A 408 24.32 12.41 45.23
CA ASP A 408 24.03 11.12 45.86
C ASP A 408 23.06 10.25 45.04
N PHE A 409 23.43 8.97 45.00
CA PHE A 409 22.78 7.68 44.74
C PHE A 409 21.36 7.57 44.19
#